data_AF-A0AAD7E9T4-F1
#
_entry.id   AF-A0AAD7E9T4-F1
#
_cell.length_a   1.000
_cell.length_b   1.000
_cell.length_c   1.000
_cell.angle_alpha   90.00
_cell.angle_beta   90.00
_cell.angle_gamma   90.00
#
_symmetry.space_group_name_H-M   'P 1'
#
loop_
_entity.id
_entity.type
_entity.pdbx_description
1 polymer ?
#
loop_
_entity_poly.entity_id
_entity_poly.type
_entity_poly.pdbx_seq_one_letter_code
_entity_poly.pdbx_strand_id
1 'polypeptide(L)'
;MIRTPESWFISLIEPYYPPAPDPYSHDISNLGPLLGANSDNDILSWTNEDPRESVLFNSWGVLYRFQTTVTPNGKSVTTLWRAVRLNKEDRVAKLEWAANGGLGRVVIGKKTLPMADLVRTDPRIYDSRLFNGPDGLQYRWRPSSNNSDIVLQDANGVIVALFRPTRKTRYQIGDVYGELHFLRTAGSGTVMHPPIMDTVTVTAMLYRFCAAWNL
;
A
#
# COMPACT_ATOMS: atom_id res chain seq x y z
N MET A 1 -3.78 -80.65 -32.48
CA MET A 1 -4.55 -80.81 -31.23
C MET A 1 -4.93 -79.42 -30.74
N ILE A 2 -6.22 -79.21 -30.54
CA ILE A 2 -6.93 -77.93 -30.40
C ILE A 2 -6.58 -77.22 -29.08
N ARG A 3 -6.34 -75.89 -29.12
CA ARG A 3 -6.72 -74.92 -28.06
C ARG A 3 -6.88 -73.50 -28.63
N THR A 4 -8.11 -73.02 -28.66
CA THR A 4 -8.49 -71.60 -28.45
C THR A 4 -8.70 -71.38 -26.93
N PRO A 5 -9.03 -70.18 -26.37
CA PRO A 5 -9.33 -68.89 -27.01
C PRO A 5 -8.67 -67.63 -26.36
N GLU A 6 -8.73 -66.55 -27.16
CA GLU A 6 -9.00 -65.14 -26.83
C GLU A 6 -8.74 -64.58 -25.42
N SER A 7 -7.89 -63.56 -25.34
CA SER A 7 -7.99 -62.50 -24.34
C SER A 7 -7.84 -61.12 -25.01
N TRP A 8 -8.96 -60.41 -25.06
CA TRP A 8 -9.03 -59.01 -25.46
C TRP A 8 -8.57 -58.14 -24.28
N PHE A 9 -7.46 -57.42 -24.43
CA PHE A 9 -7.11 -56.31 -23.53
C PHE A 9 -7.87 -55.06 -23.99
N ILE A 10 -8.89 -54.66 -23.24
CA ILE A 10 -9.51 -53.34 -23.37
C ILE A 10 -8.64 -52.37 -22.56
N SER A 11 -7.90 -51.49 -23.23
CA SER A 11 -7.31 -50.32 -22.59
C SER A 11 -8.42 -49.30 -22.31
N LEU A 12 -8.78 -49.14 -21.04
CA LEU A 12 -9.61 -48.02 -20.60
C LEU A 12 -8.78 -46.73 -20.74
N ILE A 13 -9.10 -45.93 -21.75
CA ILE A 13 -8.65 -44.53 -21.82
C ILE A 13 -9.57 -43.77 -20.86
N GLU A 14 -9.07 -43.39 -19.69
CA GLU A 14 -9.77 -42.40 -18.86
C GLU A 14 -9.84 -41.08 -19.63
N PRO A 15 -11.02 -40.44 -19.72
CA PRO A 15 -11.10 -39.11 -20.30
C PRO A 15 -10.30 -38.15 -19.41
N TYR A 16 -9.32 -37.47 -20.00
CA TYR A 16 -8.62 -36.36 -19.37
C TYR A 16 -9.65 -35.26 -19.08
N TYR A 17 -10.11 -35.19 -17.83
CA TYR A 17 -10.83 -34.03 -17.34
C TYR A 17 -9.79 -32.96 -17.01
N PRO A 18 -9.74 -31.82 -17.74
CA PRO A 18 -8.93 -30.71 -17.29
C PRO A 18 -9.39 -30.31 -15.88
N PRO A 19 -8.46 -29.91 -14.99
CA PRO A 19 -8.82 -29.42 -13.66
C PRO A 19 -9.80 -28.26 -13.81
N ALA A 20 -10.84 -28.25 -12.97
CA ALA A 20 -11.80 -27.17 -12.93
C ALA A 20 -11.06 -25.83 -12.75
N PRO A 21 -11.45 -24.77 -13.48
CA PRO A 21 -10.82 -23.47 -13.34
C PRO A 21 -10.90 -23.04 -11.87
N ASP A 22 -9.76 -22.58 -11.35
CA ASP A 22 -9.59 -22.21 -9.96
C ASP A 22 -10.61 -21.10 -9.62
N PRO A 23 -11.51 -21.28 -8.64
CA PRO A 23 -12.56 -20.30 -8.34
C PRO A 23 -12.03 -18.96 -7.79
N TYR A 24 -10.71 -18.85 -7.61
CA TYR A 24 -10.01 -17.63 -7.18
C TYR A 24 -9.14 -16.98 -8.27
N SER A 25 -9.28 -17.42 -9.52
CA SER A 25 -8.83 -16.66 -10.68
C SER A 25 -9.69 -15.39 -10.81
N HIS A 26 -9.38 -14.36 -10.03
CA HIS A 26 -9.95 -13.04 -10.23
C HIS A 26 -9.46 -12.51 -11.57
N ASP A 27 -10.28 -12.70 -12.60
CA ASP A 27 -10.14 -12.05 -13.89
C ASP A 27 -10.35 -10.53 -13.68
N ILE A 28 -9.24 -9.81 -13.58
CA ILE A 28 -9.20 -8.35 -13.33
C ILE A 28 -9.66 -7.57 -14.59
N SER A 29 -10.02 -8.27 -15.68
CA SER A 29 -10.37 -7.63 -16.96
C SER A 29 -11.77 -7.00 -17.03
N ASN A 30 -12.61 -7.12 -15.99
CA ASN A 30 -14.01 -6.70 -16.04
C ASN A 30 -14.42 -5.55 -15.10
N LEU A 31 -13.48 -4.72 -14.65
CA LEU A 31 -13.82 -3.40 -14.08
C LEU A 31 -13.66 -2.35 -15.19
N GLY A 32 -14.76 -1.66 -15.52
CA GLY A 32 -14.87 -0.76 -16.67
C GLY A 32 -13.83 0.37 -16.76
N PRO A 33 -13.81 1.11 -17.89
CA PRO A 33 -12.77 2.07 -18.18
C PRO A 33 -12.93 3.27 -17.24
N LEU A 34 -11.89 3.63 -16.49
CA LEU A 34 -11.54 5.01 -16.05
C LEU A 34 -10.46 5.07 -14.95
N LEU A 35 -9.90 3.96 -14.50
CA LEU A 35 -8.65 3.94 -13.75
C LEU A 35 -7.71 2.99 -14.49
N GLY A 36 -6.54 3.47 -14.92
CA GLY A 36 -5.58 2.65 -15.66
C GLY A 36 -5.31 1.34 -14.93
N ALA A 37 -5.20 0.23 -15.66
CA ALA A 37 -4.87 -1.06 -15.07
C ALA A 37 -3.55 -0.92 -14.30
N ASN A 38 -3.63 -0.97 -12.97
CA ASN A 38 -2.44 -1.00 -12.13
C ASN A 38 -1.78 -2.36 -12.36
N SER A 39 -0.47 -2.35 -12.62
CA SER A 39 0.28 -3.60 -12.51
C SER A 39 0.32 -4.00 -11.03
N ASP A 40 0.40 -5.30 -10.71
CA ASP A 40 0.54 -5.78 -9.32
C ASP A 40 1.71 -5.10 -8.58
N ASN A 41 2.67 -4.57 -9.33
CA ASN A 41 3.84 -3.86 -8.82
C ASN A 41 3.50 -2.49 -8.23
N ASP A 42 2.39 -1.90 -8.66
CA ASP A 42 1.92 -0.60 -8.22
C ASP A 42 1.01 -0.72 -6.96
N ILE A 43 0.80 -1.95 -6.46
CA ILE A 43 0.02 -2.27 -5.27
C ILE A 43 0.96 -2.73 -4.16
N LEU A 44 0.94 -2.06 -3.01
CA LEU A 44 1.71 -2.43 -1.83
C LEU A 44 0.79 -2.90 -0.71
N SER A 45 0.88 -4.17 -0.35
CA SER A 45 0.22 -4.72 0.83
C SER A 45 0.84 -4.15 2.10
N TRP A 46 0.01 -3.57 2.96
CA TRP A 46 0.42 -2.87 4.18
C TRP A 46 0.17 -3.76 5.40
N THR A 47 1.24 -4.13 6.10
CA THR A 47 1.13 -4.99 7.30
C THR A 47 0.86 -4.19 8.56
N ASN A 48 0.36 -4.85 9.60
CA ASN A 48 0.13 -4.25 10.92
C ASN A 48 -1.04 -3.25 11.00
N GLU A 49 -1.71 -3.27 12.15
CA GLU A 49 -2.79 -2.35 12.49
C GLU A 49 -2.22 -0.97 12.83
N ASP A 50 -1.16 -0.93 13.65
CA ASP A 50 -0.38 0.29 13.87
C ASP A 50 0.46 0.60 12.63
N PRO A 51 0.13 1.66 11.87
CA PRO A 51 0.79 1.96 10.60
C PRO A 51 2.29 2.31 10.78
N ARG A 52 2.74 2.56 12.01
CA ARG A 52 4.12 2.91 12.36
C ARG A 52 5.06 1.70 12.48
N GLU A 53 4.52 0.49 12.46
CA GLU A 53 5.26 -0.78 12.59
C GLU A 53 5.01 -1.70 11.38
N SER A 54 4.70 -1.07 10.25
CA SER A 54 4.27 -1.75 9.05
C SER A 54 5.39 -2.00 8.06
N VAL A 55 5.30 -3.14 7.39
CA VAL A 55 6.04 -3.47 6.18
C VAL A 55 5.10 -3.29 4.99
N LEU A 56 5.60 -2.73 3.90
CA LEU A 56 4.88 -2.61 2.63
C LEU A 56 5.60 -3.45 1.59
N PHE A 57 4.90 -4.39 0.99
CA PHE A 57 5.44 -5.35 0.05
C PHE A 57 4.50 -5.60 -1.13
N ASN A 58 5.04 -6.12 -2.21
CA ASN A 58 4.29 -6.61 -3.36
C ASN A 58 4.84 -7.97 -3.82
N SER A 59 4.45 -8.42 -5.01
CA SER A 59 4.92 -9.68 -5.61
C SER A 59 6.44 -9.76 -5.79
N TRP A 60 7.16 -8.63 -5.83
CA TRP A 60 8.61 -8.56 -5.94
C TRP A 60 9.34 -8.54 -4.59
N GLY A 61 8.61 -8.34 -3.50
CA GLY A 61 9.14 -8.34 -2.14
C GLY A 61 8.87 -7.04 -1.38
N VAL A 62 9.65 -6.83 -0.32
CA VAL A 62 9.51 -5.67 0.56
C VAL A 62 10.05 -4.41 -0.13
N LEU A 63 9.23 -3.38 -0.21
CA LEU A 63 9.63 -2.08 -0.74
C LEU A 63 9.86 -1.05 0.36
N TYR A 64 9.00 -1.03 1.37
CA TYR A 64 9.13 -0.13 2.51
C TYR A 64 8.96 -0.84 3.85
N ARG A 65 9.58 -0.27 4.88
CA ARG A 65 9.43 -0.73 6.26
C ARG A 65 9.45 0.44 7.22
N PHE A 66 8.35 0.63 7.94
CA PHE A 66 8.30 1.46 9.12
C PHE A 66 8.82 0.66 10.31
N GLN A 67 9.64 1.31 11.13
CA GLN A 67 10.16 0.73 12.37
C GLN A 67 10.12 1.79 13.44
N THR A 68 9.40 1.52 14.52
CA THR A 68 9.34 2.42 15.66
C THR A 68 10.25 1.94 16.78
N THR A 69 10.98 2.90 17.35
CA THR A 69 11.85 2.67 18.51
C THR A 69 11.54 3.71 19.57
N VAL A 70 11.40 3.26 20.82
CA VAL A 70 11.23 4.15 21.96
C VAL A 70 12.59 4.35 22.60
N THR A 71 13.07 5.59 22.62
CA THR A 71 14.31 5.95 23.29
C THR A 71 14.16 5.84 24.81
N PRO A 72 15.26 5.70 25.58
CA PRO A 72 15.21 5.64 27.05
C PRO A 72 14.51 6.84 27.70
N ASN A 73 14.48 7.99 27.02
CA ASN A 73 13.79 9.20 27.46
C ASN A 73 12.28 9.19 27.14
N GLY A 74 11.71 8.04 26.78
CA GLY A 74 10.29 7.87 26.43
C GLY A 74 9.89 8.45 25.07
N LYS A 75 10.81 9.05 24.30
CA LYS A 75 10.50 9.59 22.98
C LYS A 75 10.46 8.48 21.95
N SER A 76 9.35 8.41 21.21
CA SER A 76 9.19 7.48 20.09
C SER A 76 9.76 8.08 18.81
N VAL A 77 10.45 7.25 18.02
CA VAL A 77 10.96 7.59 16.70
C VAL A 77 10.57 6.49 15.72
N THR A 78 9.87 6.84 14.66
CA THR A 78 9.58 5.94 13.54
C THR A 78 10.50 6.24 12.37
N THR A 79 11.19 5.23 11.85
CA THR A 79 12.04 5.33 10.67
C THR A 79 11.37 4.63 9.50
N LEU A 80 11.30 5.29 8.35
CA LEU A 80 10.91 4.67 7.08
C LEU A 80 12.18 4.27 6.33
N TRP A 81 12.31 2.97 6.12
CA TRP A 81 13.33 2.35 5.29
C TRP A 81 12.73 2.01 3.93
N ARG A 82 13.49 2.23 2.85
CA ARG A 82 13.14 1.80 1.50
C ARG A 82 14.17 0.80 1.00
N ALA A 83 13.72 -0.34 0.48
CA ALA A 83 14.60 -1.29 -0.18
C ALA A 83 15.20 -0.68 -1.46
N VAL A 84 16.52 -0.79 -1.62
CA VAL A 84 17.24 -0.35 -2.83
C VAL A 84 17.63 -1.53 -3.69
N ARG A 85 18.07 -2.60 -3.04
CA ARG A 85 18.39 -3.91 -3.60
C ARG A 85 18.35 -4.94 -2.48
N LEU A 86 18.50 -6.21 -2.82
CA LEU A 86 18.50 -7.29 -1.82
C LEU A 86 19.46 -6.96 -0.66
N ASN A 87 18.95 -7.04 0.57
CA ASN A 87 19.66 -6.78 1.82
C ASN A 87 20.26 -5.37 1.96
N LYS A 88 19.78 -4.39 1.16
CA LYS A 88 20.18 -2.99 1.30
C LYS A 88 18.95 -2.10 1.34
N GLU A 89 18.82 -1.37 2.44
CA GLU A 89 17.78 -0.37 2.64
C GLU A 89 18.42 1.01 2.82
N ASP A 90 17.75 2.04 2.31
CA ASP A 90 18.08 3.44 2.56
C ASP A 90 17.03 4.05 3.50
N ARG A 91 17.48 4.87 4.45
CA ARG A 91 16.59 5.65 5.30
C ARG A 91 16.02 6.81 4.49
N VAL A 92 14.72 6.78 4.20
CA VAL A 92 14.04 7.82 3.41
C VAL A 92 13.34 8.86 4.28
N ALA A 93 12.84 8.46 5.45
CA ALA A 93 12.25 9.39 6.41
C ALA A 93 12.52 9.00 7.87
N LYS A 94 12.54 9.99 8.74
CA LYS A 94 12.61 9.84 10.20
C LYS A 94 11.55 10.73 10.85
N LEU A 95 10.66 10.12 11.61
CA LEU A 95 9.55 10.75 12.32
C LEU A 95 9.87 10.75 13.82
N GLU A 96 10.00 11.93 14.41
CA GLU A 96 10.21 12.13 15.83
C GLU A 96 8.88 12.57 16.45
N TRP A 97 8.23 11.67 17.18
CA TRP A 97 6.92 11.92 17.78
C TRP A 97 7.04 12.86 18.99
N ALA A 98 5.97 13.61 19.25
CA ALA A 98 5.89 14.41 20.46
C ALA A 98 5.83 13.51 21.71
N ALA A 99 6.29 14.02 22.86
CA ALA A 99 6.36 13.24 24.10
C ALA A 99 4.98 12.77 24.61
N ASN A 100 3.91 13.48 24.22
CA ASN A 100 2.52 13.12 24.51
C ASN A 100 1.94 12.09 23.52
N GLY A 101 2.75 11.52 22.63
CA GLY A 101 2.30 10.61 21.57
C GLY A 101 1.71 11.30 20.33
N GLY A 102 1.65 12.64 20.32
CA GLY A 102 1.12 13.42 19.21
C GLY A 102 2.11 13.65 18.07
N LEU A 103 1.68 14.45 17.09
CA LEU A 103 2.46 14.83 15.93
C LEU A 103 3.69 15.67 16.35
N GLY A 104 4.87 15.27 15.86
CA GLY A 104 6.12 15.99 16.11
C GLY A 104 6.74 16.50 14.82
N ARG A 105 7.99 16.10 14.56
CA ARG A 105 8.77 16.53 13.38
C ARG A 105 9.12 15.36 12.50
N VAL A 106 9.18 15.59 11.21
CA VAL A 106 9.65 14.62 10.23
C VAL A 106 10.79 15.18 9.40
N VAL A 107 11.77 14.31 9.14
CA VAL A 107 12.83 14.53 8.17
C VAL A 107 12.54 13.62 6.98
N ILE A 108 12.31 14.16 5.79
CA ILE A 108 12.15 13.41 4.53
C ILE A 108 13.25 13.84 3.58
N GLY A 109 14.15 12.92 3.22
CA GLY A 109 15.38 13.26 2.50
C GLY A 109 16.20 14.30 3.26
N LYS A 110 16.30 15.53 2.73
CA LYS A 110 17.02 16.66 3.34
C LYS A 110 16.10 17.70 4.00
N LYS A 111 14.78 17.54 3.89
CA LYS A 111 13.81 18.52 4.40
C LYS A 111 13.33 18.11 5.78
N THR A 112 13.38 19.04 6.73
CA THR A 112 12.79 18.91 8.06
C THR A 112 11.55 19.78 8.14
N LEU A 113 10.43 19.21 8.56
CA LEU A 113 9.16 19.90 8.64
C LEU A 113 8.32 19.37 9.83
N PRO A 114 7.37 20.16 10.36
CA PRO A 114 6.35 19.67 11.28
C PRO A 114 5.52 18.56 10.61
N MET A 115 5.21 17.48 11.32
CA MET A 115 4.28 16.47 10.80
C MET A 115 2.89 17.06 10.54
N ALA A 116 2.48 18.07 11.32
CA ALA A 116 1.22 18.79 11.14
C ALA A 116 1.06 19.40 9.74
N ASP A 117 2.16 19.80 9.08
CA ASP A 117 2.12 20.34 7.71
C ASP A 117 1.82 19.27 6.66
N LEU A 118 2.00 17.99 7.00
CA LEU A 118 1.70 16.84 6.16
C LEU A 118 0.29 16.29 6.36
N VAL A 119 -0.43 16.77 7.38
CA VAL A 119 -1.78 16.31 7.73
C VAL A 119 -2.68 17.48 8.15
N ARG A 120 -2.58 18.61 7.45
CA ARG A 120 -3.41 19.78 7.74
C ARG A 120 -4.87 19.44 7.43
N THR A 121 -5.79 19.71 8.35
CA THR A 121 -7.23 19.50 8.09
C THR A 121 -7.72 20.43 6.99
N ASP A 122 -8.60 19.92 6.11
CA ASP A 122 -9.39 20.78 5.22
C ASP A 122 -10.75 21.04 5.88
N PRO A 123 -11.09 22.29 6.24
CA PRO A 123 -12.37 22.59 6.87
C PRO A 123 -13.57 22.38 5.92
N ARG A 124 -13.34 22.23 4.61
CA ARG A 124 -14.40 22.09 3.60
C ARG A 124 -14.79 20.64 3.37
N ILE A 125 -13.92 19.68 3.72
CA ILE A 125 -14.10 18.27 3.41
C ILE A 125 -13.80 17.48 4.68
N TYR A 126 -14.84 16.84 5.21
CA TYR A 126 -14.76 16.00 6.39
C TYR A 126 -13.69 14.92 6.26
N ASP A 127 -12.96 14.67 7.36
CA ASP A 127 -11.87 13.71 7.48
C ASP A 127 -10.76 13.82 6.43
N SER A 128 -10.62 14.96 5.75
CA SER A 128 -9.56 15.13 4.77
C SER A 128 -8.33 15.83 5.34
N ARG A 129 -7.18 15.49 4.75
CA ARG A 129 -5.86 16.00 5.14
C ARG A 129 -5.08 16.46 3.93
N LEU A 130 -4.58 17.68 4.01
CA LEU A 130 -3.84 18.38 2.98
C LEU A 130 -2.35 18.40 3.30
N PHE A 131 -1.54 18.32 2.25
CA PHE A 131 -0.10 18.54 2.33
C PHE A 131 0.43 19.09 1.00
N ASN A 132 1.66 19.60 1.02
CA ASN A 132 2.38 19.97 -0.18
C ASN A 132 3.43 18.89 -0.49
N GLY A 133 3.40 18.36 -1.70
CA GLY A 133 4.36 17.38 -2.19
C GLY A 133 5.76 17.98 -2.41
N PRO A 134 6.77 17.14 -2.65
CA PRO A 134 8.14 17.59 -2.91
C PRO A 134 8.28 18.39 -4.22
N ASP A 135 7.33 18.23 -5.14
CA ASP A 135 7.16 18.97 -6.39
C ASP A 135 6.48 20.35 -6.22
N GLY A 136 6.07 20.69 -4.99
CA GLY A 136 5.40 21.95 -4.68
C GLY A 136 3.90 21.94 -4.95
N LEU A 137 3.34 20.84 -5.44
CA LEU A 137 1.90 20.70 -5.66
C LEU A 137 1.18 20.35 -4.35
N GLN A 138 -0.10 20.71 -4.26
CA GLN A 138 -0.94 20.34 -3.13
C GLN A 138 -1.62 19.00 -3.41
N TYR A 139 -1.68 18.17 -2.37
CA TYR A 139 -2.35 16.88 -2.38
C TYR A 139 -3.31 16.76 -1.21
N ARG A 140 -4.34 15.94 -1.38
CA ARG A 140 -5.39 15.70 -0.36
C ARG A 140 -5.65 14.21 -0.19
N TRP A 141 -5.43 13.69 1.02
CA TRP A 141 -6.03 12.43 1.44
C TRP A 141 -7.44 12.67 1.93
N ARG A 142 -8.40 11.85 1.51
CA ARG A 142 -9.79 11.91 2.01
C ARG A 142 -10.49 10.55 1.86
N PRO A 143 -11.58 10.30 2.61
CA PRO A 143 -12.44 9.16 2.33
C PRO A 143 -13.05 9.28 0.93
N SER A 144 -13.14 8.17 0.20
CA SER A 144 -13.89 8.09 -1.06
C SER A 144 -15.39 8.34 -0.80
N SER A 145 -16.10 8.87 -1.79
CA SER A 145 -17.55 9.05 -1.72
C SER A 145 -18.34 7.77 -2.02
N ASN A 146 -17.70 6.80 -2.68
CA ASN A 146 -18.41 5.68 -3.31
C ASN A 146 -18.11 4.34 -2.64
N ASN A 147 -17.07 4.27 -1.82
CA ASN A 147 -16.62 3.05 -1.16
C ASN A 147 -15.79 3.39 0.09
N SER A 148 -15.24 2.37 0.75
CA SER A 148 -14.40 2.51 1.94
C SER A 148 -12.95 2.89 1.64
N ASP A 149 -12.57 3.17 0.39
CA ASP A 149 -11.20 3.54 0.05
C ASP A 149 -10.89 4.94 0.59
N ILE A 150 -9.62 5.17 0.92
CA ILE A 150 -9.08 6.50 1.22
C ILE A 150 -8.27 6.92 -0.01
N VAL A 151 -8.66 8.01 -0.66
CA VAL A 151 -8.09 8.44 -1.93
C VAL A 151 -7.15 9.62 -1.75
N LEU A 152 -6.04 9.62 -2.49
CA LEU A 152 -5.14 10.75 -2.63
C LEU A 152 -5.48 11.49 -3.92
N GLN A 153 -5.88 12.74 -3.80
CA GLN A 153 -6.16 13.61 -4.92
C GLN A 153 -5.07 14.67 -5.10
N ASP A 154 -4.79 15.03 -6.35
CA ASP A 154 -4.01 16.22 -6.67
C ASP A 154 -4.87 17.51 -6.56
N ALA A 155 -4.26 18.66 -6.87
CA ALA A 155 -4.93 19.95 -6.85
C ALA A 155 -6.12 20.07 -7.84
N ASN A 156 -6.17 19.22 -8.87
CA ASN A 156 -7.25 19.18 -9.86
C ASN A 156 -8.35 18.16 -9.48
N GLY A 157 -8.21 17.48 -8.33
CA GLY A 157 -9.15 16.45 -7.89
C GLY A 157 -8.92 15.07 -8.52
N VAL A 158 -7.85 14.89 -9.30
CA VAL A 158 -7.52 13.60 -9.93
C VAL A 158 -6.96 12.68 -8.85
N ILE A 159 -7.48 11.45 -8.77
CA ILE A 159 -7.00 10.44 -7.83
C ILE A 159 -5.68 9.89 -8.35
N VAL A 160 -4.60 10.03 -7.57
CA VAL A 160 -3.24 9.60 -7.95
C VAL A 160 -2.73 8.40 -7.13
N ALA A 161 -3.35 8.14 -5.99
CA ALA A 161 -3.14 6.94 -5.19
C ALA A 161 -4.39 6.65 -4.36
N LEU A 162 -4.52 5.45 -3.83
CA LEU A 162 -5.54 5.12 -2.83
C LEU A 162 -5.00 4.13 -1.82
N PHE A 163 -5.53 4.18 -0.61
CA PHE A 163 -5.41 3.13 0.38
C PHE A 163 -6.75 2.41 0.48
N ARG A 164 -6.74 1.10 0.23
CA ARG A 164 -7.90 0.24 0.35
C ARG A 164 -7.81 -0.56 1.64
N PRO A 165 -8.68 -0.31 2.64
CA PRO A 165 -8.81 -1.21 3.78
C PRO A 165 -9.22 -2.59 3.30
N THR A 166 -8.54 -3.64 3.76
CA THR A 166 -8.89 -5.02 3.44
C THR A 166 -9.31 -5.76 4.69
N ARG A 167 -10.02 -6.88 4.50
CA ARG A 167 -10.14 -7.85 5.58
C ARG A 167 -8.76 -8.35 5.94
N LYS A 168 -8.53 -8.57 7.24
CA LYS A 168 -7.28 -9.12 7.75
C LYS A 168 -6.98 -10.44 7.04
N THR A 169 -5.91 -10.46 6.26
CA THR A 169 -5.50 -11.62 5.45
C THR A 169 -4.08 -12.02 5.81
N ARG A 170 -3.84 -13.31 6.06
CA ARG A 170 -2.52 -13.81 6.47
C ARG A 170 -1.66 -14.08 5.25
N TYR A 171 -0.48 -13.46 5.21
CA TYR A 171 0.60 -13.74 4.27
C TYR A 171 1.81 -14.33 5.00
N GLN A 172 2.80 -14.83 4.25
CA GLN A 172 4.04 -15.36 4.82
C GLN A 172 4.79 -14.32 5.66
N ILE A 173 4.78 -13.06 5.22
CA ILE A 173 5.46 -11.95 5.89
C ILE A 173 4.66 -11.35 7.06
N GLY A 174 3.37 -11.67 7.18
CA GLY A 174 2.51 -11.19 8.26
C GLY A 174 1.06 -10.97 7.84
N ASP A 175 0.29 -10.36 8.74
CA ASP A 175 -1.10 -10.01 8.48
C ASP A 175 -1.18 -8.69 7.70
N VAL A 176 -2.01 -8.67 6.65
CA VAL A 176 -2.28 -7.49 5.83
C VAL A 176 -3.61 -6.88 6.24
N TYR A 177 -3.59 -5.56 6.45
CA TYR A 177 -4.74 -4.76 6.91
C TYR A 177 -5.25 -3.78 5.85
N GLY A 178 -4.51 -3.63 4.76
CA GLY A 178 -4.93 -2.85 3.61
C GLY A 178 -3.86 -2.82 2.53
N GLU A 179 -4.17 -2.13 1.44
CA GLU A 179 -3.32 -2.02 0.27
C GLU A 179 -3.17 -0.56 -0.14
N LEU A 180 -1.94 -0.13 -0.41
CA LEU A 180 -1.65 1.17 -1.01
C LEU A 180 -1.45 0.99 -2.52
N HIS A 181 -2.31 1.58 -3.31
CA HIS A 181 -2.32 1.52 -4.77
C HIS A 181 -1.79 2.84 -5.32
N PHE A 182 -0.78 2.80 -6.17
CA PHE A 182 -0.29 3.95 -6.92
C PHE A 182 -0.88 3.93 -8.34
N LEU A 183 -1.44 5.06 -8.80
CA LEU A 183 -2.06 5.15 -10.11
C LEU A 183 -1.10 5.80 -11.10
N ARG A 184 -0.34 4.96 -11.82
CA ARG A 184 0.80 5.37 -12.67
C ARG A 184 0.47 6.43 -13.71
N THR A 185 -0.71 6.36 -14.33
CA THR A 185 -1.13 7.26 -15.41
C THR A 185 -2.01 8.41 -14.93
N ALA A 186 -2.20 8.57 -13.63
CA ALA A 186 -3.08 9.60 -13.08
C ALA A 186 -2.33 10.91 -12.77
N GLY A 187 -3.07 12.02 -12.86
CA GLY A 187 -2.55 13.37 -12.64
C GLY A 187 -1.43 13.71 -13.64
N SER A 188 -0.32 14.24 -13.13
CA SER A 188 0.87 14.57 -13.93
C SER A 188 1.77 13.35 -14.24
N GLY A 189 1.38 12.13 -13.85
CA GLY A 189 2.18 10.91 -14.07
C GLY A 189 3.45 10.82 -13.21
N THR A 190 3.60 11.68 -12.20
CA THR A 190 4.81 11.78 -11.36
C THR A 190 4.75 10.93 -10.08
N VAL A 191 3.59 10.32 -9.77
CA VAL A 191 3.38 9.65 -8.48
C VAL A 191 4.32 8.47 -8.24
N MET A 192 4.78 7.82 -9.33
CA MET A 192 5.74 6.71 -9.29
C MET A 192 7.20 7.16 -9.16
N HIS A 193 7.47 8.46 -9.00
CA HIS A 193 8.82 8.97 -8.80
C HIS A 193 9.22 8.83 -7.32
N PRO A 194 10.40 8.27 -6.97
CA PRO A 194 10.67 7.83 -5.58
C PRO A 194 10.50 8.91 -4.50
N PRO A 195 10.93 10.18 -4.67
CA PRO A 195 10.59 11.26 -3.74
C PRO A 195 9.09 11.46 -3.49
N ILE A 196 8.25 11.35 -4.52
CA ILE A 196 6.79 11.44 -4.37
C ILE A 196 6.27 10.16 -3.70
N MET A 197 6.69 8.98 -4.15
CA MET A 197 6.29 7.71 -3.51
C MET A 197 6.58 7.70 -2.02
N ASP A 198 7.79 8.10 -1.61
CA ASP A 198 8.18 8.19 -0.20
C ASP A 198 7.25 9.14 0.57
N THR A 199 6.91 10.28 -0.03
CA THR A 199 6.00 11.26 0.58
C THR A 199 4.57 10.70 0.69
N VAL A 200 4.08 10.01 -0.34
CA VAL A 200 2.77 9.35 -0.34
C VAL A 200 2.72 8.27 0.75
N THR A 201 3.76 7.45 0.88
CA THR A 201 3.85 6.42 1.91
C THR A 201 3.90 7.02 3.32
N VAL A 202 4.69 8.08 3.55
CA VAL A 202 4.72 8.78 4.85
C VAL A 202 3.37 9.42 5.18
N THR A 203 2.75 10.09 4.22
CA THR A 203 1.48 10.79 4.46
C THR A 203 0.30 9.83 4.61
N ALA A 204 0.30 8.68 3.92
CA ALA A 204 -0.66 7.61 4.15
C ALA A 204 -0.57 7.06 5.58
N MET A 205 0.66 6.82 6.07
CA MET A 205 0.90 6.40 7.45
C MET A 205 0.39 7.43 8.45
N LEU A 206 0.73 8.71 8.26
CA LEU A 206 0.29 9.80 9.12
C LEU A 206 -1.23 9.99 9.09
N TYR A 207 -1.86 9.90 7.92
CA TYR A 207 -3.32 9.97 7.79
C TYR A 207 -3.99 8.88 8.61
N ARG A 208 -3.55 7.62 8.44
CA ARG A 208 -4.07 6.47 9.19
C ARG A 208 -3.85 6.64 10.69
N PHE A 209 -2.70 7.17 11.09
CA PHE A 209 -2.42 7.51 12.48
C PHE A 209 -3.43 8.56 13.00
N CYS A 210 -3.52 9.72 12.36
CA CYS A 210 -4.47 10.75 12.79
C CYS A 210 -5.92 10.25 12.86
N ALA A 211 -6.34 9.40 11.92
CA ALA A 211 -7.68 8.79 11.94
C ALA A 211 -7.88 7.85 13.15
N ALA A 212 -6.90 7.00 13.47
CA ALA A 212 -7.01 6.05 14.57
C ALA A 212 -7.01 6.72 15.96
N TRP A 213 -6.33 7.86 16.11
CA TRP A 213 -6.20 8.58 17.39
C TRP A 213 -7.01 9.88 17.45
N ASN A 214 -7.83 10.17 16.44
CA ASN A 214 -8.67 11.37 16.34
C ASN A 214 -7.89 12.68 16.57
N LEU A 215 -6.78 12.84 15.84
CA LEU A 215 -5.85 14.00 15.92
C LEU A 215 -6.05 15.01 14.79
#